data_AF-A0A3R7LDY0-F1
#
_entry.id   AF-A0A3R7LDY0-F1
#
_cell.length_a   1.000
_cell.length_b   1.000
_cell.length_c   1.000
_cell.angle_alpha   90.00
_cell.angle_beta   90.00
_cell.angle_gamma   90.00
#
_symmetry.space_group_name_H-M   'P 1'
#
loop_
_entity.id
_entity.type
_entity.pdbx_description
1 polymer ?
#
loop_
_entity_poly.entity_id
_entity_poly.type
_entity_poly.pdbx_seq_one_letter_code
_entity_poly.pdbx_strand_id
1 'polypeptide(L)'
;MFDAFIFDAGTLYRVSQENGELICRNVECLIPPGAVVTCFSADEFYFVARDTTHVLRRWRVSLGCTDYAPPGPVHKVLVHRQKVYCCGRDCMYVFDPLAEEFETWALQRKASDVEVADQGFVFVAGKKELYAYHFNQCLSRVNVTGKYFQILGRYGRYVAVLVNSNQIVCVNENGAVWKNIFTYTIRTPFITADAGALLTIEKGGTLRLYAQDTAVTGRKFQGGTPKLLDVPLAQPEDLCLICLCEFEDGGGITLDCGHRFHRDCVIDFSARADDFRARGEHVVFTYAVCPGGCGMQIRHAAFPLSEYMGFLRREIDGDAEVRLREMKYKMVEDLLYYICCRCGKPFYGGERRCFRSNNAEPVKKPSELICSDCNDDFLCPNHKHDYVLYKCKYCCNPATHLSFGNRYLCNRCDKRWETTEPELIPCPGPDKCPLQESHSTDGSIALGCMLCTSFNAMHADLFFGS
;
A
#
# COMPACT_ATOMS: atom_id res chain seq x y z
N MET A 1 -17.86 25.09 -2.64
CA MET A 1 -18.66 25.47 -3.81
C MET A 1 -18.62 24.24 -4.66
N PHE A 2 -19.73 23.51 -4.75
CA PHE A 2 -19.72 22.21 -5.40
C PHE A 2 -19.61 22.37 -6.92
N ASP A 3 -18.66 21.66 -7.53
CA ASP A 3 -18.52 21.50 -8.96
C ASP A 3 -18.56 20.03 -9.33
N ALA A 4 -19.45 19.67 -10.26
CA ALA A 4 -19.50 18.37 -10.91
C ALA A 4 -19.89 18.54 -12.37
N PHE A 5 -19.73 17.47 -13.16
CA PHE A 5 -20.21 17.46 -14.53
C PHE A 5 -21.17 16.31 -14.79
N ILE A 6 -22.11 16.55 -15.72
CA ILE A 6 -22.96 15.52 -16.30
C ILE A 6 -22.67 15.46 -17.78
N PHE A 7 -22.33 14.28 -18.28
CA PHE A 7 -22.21 14.02 -19.71
C PHE A 7 -23.40 13.21 -20.19
N ASP A 8 -24.17 13.77 -21.13
CA ASP A 8 -25.36 13.14 -21.68
C ASP A 8 -25.43 13.31 -23.20
N ALA A 9 -25.37 12.19 -23.93
CA ALA A 9 -25.50 12.14 -25.39
C ALA A 9 -24.64 13.17 -26.18
N GLY A 10 -23.39 13.41 -25.76
CA GLY A 10 -22.49 14.37 -26.42
C GLY A 10 -22.64 15.80 -25.93
N THR A 11 -23.45 16.04 -24.90
CA THR A 11 -23.59 17.33 -24.23
C THR A 11 -22.99 17.27 -22.83
N LEU A 12 -22.16 18.24 -22.48
CA LEU A 12 -21.59 18.39 -21.15
C LEU A 12 -22.33 19.49 -20.38
N TYR A 13 -22.67 19.21 -19.13
CA TYR A 13 -23.29 20.15 -18.21
C TYR A 13 -22.43 20.32 -16.96
N ARG A 14 -22.04 21.55 -16.64
CA ARG A 14 -21.47 21.88 -15.32
C ARG A 14 -22.61 22.02 -14.32
N VAL A 15 -22.54 21.28 -13.24
CA VAL A 15 -23.49 21.29 -12.13
C VAL A 15 -22.88 22.07 -10.98
N SER A 16 -23.56 23.13 -10.57
CA SER A 16 -23.22 23.93 -9.40
C SER A 16 -24.43 24.05 -8.47
N GLN A 17 -24.18 24.43 -7.22
CA GLN A 17 -25.23 24.81 -6.29
C GLN A 17 -25.19 26.33 -6.05
N GLU A 18 -26.28 27.01 -6.38
CA GLU A 18 -26.43 28.46 -6.20
C GLU A 18 -27.75 28.72 -5.46
N ASN A 19 -27.69 29.47 -4.34
CA ASN A 19 -28.85 29.79 -3.51
C ASN A 19 -29.69 28.57 -3.06
N GLY A 20 -29.05 27.41 -2.88
CA GLY A 20 -29.72 26.17 -2.47
C GLY A 20 -30.33 25.35 -3.61
N GLU A 21 -30.30 25.86 -4.85
CA GLU A 21 -30.79 25.16 -6.04
C GLU A 21 -29.64 24.56 -6.86
N LEU A 22 -29.93 23.46 -7.55
CA LEU A 22 -28.99 22.82 -8.48
C LEU A 22 -29.11 23.46 -9.87
N ILE A 23 -28.05 24.11 -10.32
CA ILE A 23 -27.98 24.74 -11.63
C ILE A 23 -27.13 23.88 -12.56
N CYS A 24 -27.65 23.63 -13.76
CA CYS A 24 -26.95 22.89 -14.81
C CYS A 24 -26.67 23.83 -15.99
N ARG A 25 -25.42 24.25 -16.18
CA ARG A 25 -25.01 25.11 -17.29
C ARG A 25 -24.38 24.27 -18.39
N ASN A 26 -24.75 24.53 -19.64
CA ASN A 26 -24.14 23.86 -20.78
C ASN A 26 -22.68 24.30 -20.94
N VAL A 27 -21.81 23.35 -21.22
CA VAL A 27 -20.41 23.59 -21.57
C VAL A 27 -20.22 23.08 -22.99
N GLU A 28 -19.72 23.95 -23.87
CA GLU A 28 -19.38 23.56 -25.23
C GLU A 28 -18.30 22.47 -25.17
N CYS A 29 -18.59 21.29 -25.72
CA CYS A 29 -17.70 20.15 -25.64
C CYS A 29 -17.58 19.43 -26.99
N LEU A 30 -16.36 18.98 -27.30
CA LEU A 30 -16.05 18.22 -28.51
C LEU A 30 -16.16 16.71 -28.31
N ILE A 31 -16.66 16.27 -27.15
CA ILE A 31 -16.73 14.85 -26.79
C ILE A 31 -17.92 14.21 -27.54
N PRO A 32 -17.69 13.18 -28.37
CA PRO A 32 -18.75 12.59 -29.18
C PRO A 32 -19.76 11.80 -28.34
N PRO A 33 -21.03 11.68 -28.79
CA PRO A 33 -22.03 10.88 -28.11
C PRO A 33 -21.58 9.44 -27.86
N GLY A 34 -21.84 8.94 -26.65
CA GLY A 34 -21.50 7.56 -26.27
C GLY A 34 -20.04 7.35 -25.86
N ALA A 35 -19.20 8.39 -25.86
CA ALA A 35 -17.85 8.31 -25.32
C ALA A 35 -17.85 7.88 -23.84
N VAL A 36 -16.75 7.24 -23.45
CA VAL A 36 -16.40 7.05 -22.05
C VAL A 36 -15.53 8.23 -21.65
N VAL A 37 -15.97 9.02 -20.68
CA VAL A 37 -15.33 10.28 -20.28
C VAL A 37 -15.11 10.31 -18.78
N THR A 38 -14.04 10.95 -18.36
CA THR A 38 -13.72 11.29 -16.97
C THR A 38 -13.17 12.70 -16.90
N CYS A 39 -13.32 13.35 -15.74
CA CYS A 39 -12.86 14.71 -15.49
C CYS A 39 -11.54 14.65 -14.71
N PHE A 40 -10.55 15.41 -15.18
CA PHE A 40 -9.23 15.54 -14.54
C PHE A 40 -9.13 16.84 -13.74
N SER A 41 -9.69 17.92 -14.27
CA SER A 41 -9.89 19.19 -13.59
C SER A 41 -11.12 19.89 -14.19
N ALA A 42 -11.54 21.02 -13.63
CA ALA A 42 -12.70 21.77 -14.13
C ALA A 42 -12.66 22.10 -15.64
N ASP A 43 -11.45 22.18 -16.21
CA ASP A 43 -11.21 22.54 -17.61
C ASP A 43 -10.50 21.45 -18.42
N GLU A 44 -10.25 20.27 -17.84
CA GLU A 44 -9.53 19.16 -18.48
C GLU A 44 -10.28 17.83 -18.33
N PHE A 45 -10.51 17.17 -19.46
CA PHE A 45 -11.24 15.91 -19.54
C PHE A 45 -10.45 14.88 -20.35
N TYR A 46 -10.59 13.61 -19.95
CA TYR A 46 -10.06 12.49 -20.71
C TYR A 46 -11.21 11.63 -21.21
N PHE A 47 -11.15 11.21 -22.46
CA PHE A 47 -12.20 10.37 -23.03
C PHE A 47 -11.69 9.40 -24.09
N VAL A 48 -12.48 8.36 -24.31
CA VAL A 48 -12.31 7.36 -25.36
C VAL A 48 -13.62 7.27 -26.14
N ALA A 49 -13.55 7.48 -27.45
CA ALA A 49 -14.72 7.37 -28.32
C ALA A 49 -15.07 5.90 -28.59
N ARG A 50 -16.35 5.63 -28.88
CA ARG A 50 -16.88 4.27 -29.03
C ARG A 50 -16.27 3.50 -30.21
N ASP A 51 -15.91 4.22 -31.26
CA ASP A 51 -15.30 3.74 -32.50
C ASP A 51 -13.77 3.67 -32.44
N THR A 52 -13.13 4.43 -31.54
CA THR A 52 -11.67 4.47 -31.38
C THR A 52 -11.24 4.07 -29.97
N THR A 53 -11.52 2.83 -29.56
CA THR A 53 -11.21 2.33 -28.20
C THR A 53 -9.72 2.26 -27.87
N HIS A 54 -8.85 2.43 -28.88
CA HIS A 54 -7.39 2.44 -28.76
C HIS A 54 -6.80 3.86 -28.73
N VAL A 55 -7.64 4.89 -28.55
CA VAL A 55 -7.19 6.30 -28.51
C VAL A 55 -7.76 6.96 -27.26
N LEU A 56 -6.88 7.35 -26.35
CA LEU A 56 -7.19 8.21 -25.21
C LEU A 56 -7.04 9.67 -25.65
N ARG A 57 -8.08 10.48 -25.52
CA ARG A 57 -8.03 11.90 -25.88
C ARG A 57 -8.09 12.76 -24.63
N ARG A 58 -7.14 13.68 -24.50
CA ARG A 58 -7.18 14.80 -23.53
C ARG A 58 -7.83 15.98 -24.21
N TRP A 59 -8.97 16.44 -23.71
CA TRP A 59 -9.61 17.68 -24.14
C TRP A 59 -9.48 18.73 -23.04
N ARG A 60 -8.93 19.88 -23.41
CA ARG A 60 -8.87 21.08 -22.57
C ARG A 60 -9.75 22.15 -23.19
N VAL A 61 -10.63 22.76 -22.40
CA VAL A 61 -11.67 23.71 -22.87
C VAL A 61 -11.08 24.83 -23.75
N SER A 62 -9.87 25.30 -23.44
CA SER A 62 -9.21 26.39 -24.17
C SER A 62 -8.06 25.97 -25.09
N LEU A 63 -7.64 24.69 -25.09
CA LEU A 63 -6.44 24.22 -25.80
C LEU A 63 -6.72 23.09 -26.81
N GLY A 64 -7.96 22.61 -26.91
CA GLY A 64 -8.36 21.59 -27.87
C GLY A 64 -8.04 20.17 -27.41
N CYS A 65 -7.83 19.27 -28.37
CA CYS A 65 -7.63 17.83 -28.12
C CYS A 65 -6.19 17.38 -28.41
N THR A 66 -5.66 16.52 -27.55
CA THR A 66 -4.42 15.76 -27.75
C THR A 66 -4.73 14.27 -27.66
N ASP A 67 -4.18 13.48 -28.57
CA ASP A 67 -4.43 12.04 -28.66
C ASP A 67 -3.22 11.25 -28.15
N TYR A 68 -3.50 10.19 -27.37
CA TYR A 68 -2.53 9.25 -26.83
C TYR A 68 -2.95 7.82 -27.18
N ALA A 69 -1.97 6.95 -27.41
CA ALA A 69 -2.18 5.56 -27.79
C ALA A 69 -2.01 4.63 -26.57
N PRO A 70 -3.09 4.25 -25.84
CA PRO A 70 -3.00 3.22 -24.82
C PRO A 70 -2.49 1.88 -25.40
N PRO A 71 -1.84 1.02 -24.60
CA PRO A 71 -1.33 -0.28 -25.05
C PRO A 71 -2.40 -1.25 -25.59
N GLY A 72 -3.69 -0.99 -25.34
CA GLY A 72 -4.79 -1.80 -25.84
C GLY A 72 -6.15 -1.10 -25.72
N PRO A 73 -7.25 -1.79 -26.03
CA PRO A 73 -8.58 -1.20 -26.08
C PRO A 73 -9.08 -0.86 -24.68
N VAL A 74 -9.67 0.32 -24.54
CA VAL A 74 -10.19 0.87 -23.29
C VAL A 74 -11.72 0.90 -23.30
N HIS A 75 -12.34 0.45 -22.21
CA HIS A 75 -13.80 0.47 -22.06
C HIS A 75 -14.31 1.27 -20.85
N LYS A 76 -13.42 1.71 -19.95
CA LYS A 76 -13.74 2.63 -18.85
C LYS A 76 -12.52 3.53 -18.59
N VAL A 77 -12.74 4.80 -18.24
CA VAL A 77 -11.70 5.74 -17.82
C VAL A 77 -12.08 6.36 -16.48
N LEU A 78 -11.09 6.56 -15.61
CA LEU A 78 -11.23 7.13 -14.28
C LEU A 78 -10.02 8.02 -13.98
N VAL A 79 -10.19 9.02 -13.13
CA VAL A 79 -9.06 9.80 -12.59
C VAL A 79 -8.90 9.50 -11.12
N HIS A 80 -7.66 9.29 -10.71
CA HIS A 80 -7.31 9.14 -9.30
C HIS A 80 -5.89 9.62 -9.08
N ARG A 81 -5.69 10.49 -8.08
CA ARG A 81 -4.37 10.97 -7.67
C ARG A 81 -3.53 11.43 -8.86
N GLN A 82 -4.10 12.32 -9.66
CA GLN A 82 -3.44 12.94 -10.81
C GLN A 82 -2.99 11.98 -11.93
N LYS A 83 -3.45 10.73 -11.91
CA LYS A 83 -3.28 9.76 -13.00
C LYS A 83 -4.61 9.39 -13.64
N VAL A 84 -4.56 9.01 -14.92
CA VAL A 84 -5.72 8.57 -15.69
C VAL A 84 -5.68 7.05 -15.84
N TYR A 85 -6.66 6.38 -15.25
CA TYR A 85 -6.78 4.92 -15.25
C TYR A 85 -7.71 4.47 -16.37
N CYS A 86 -7.14 3.78 -17.34
CA CYS A 86 -7.84 3.25 -18.51
C CYS A 86 -8.04 1.73 -18.36
N CYS A 87 -9.28 1.30 -18.19
CA CYS A 87 -9.63 -0.10 -18.00
C CYS A 87 -9.61 -0.84 -19.33
N GLY A 88 -8.66 -1.76 -19.46
CA GLY A 88 -8.59 -2.73 -20.54
C GLY A 88 -9.34 -4.03 -20.21
N ARG A 89 -9.16 -5.07 -21.02
CA ARG A 89 -9.90 -6.34 -20.87
C ARG A 89 -9.52 -7.11 -19.60
N ASP A 90 -8.25 -7.19 -19.26
CA ASP A 90 -7.70 -7.96 -18.13
C ASP A 90 -6.52 -7.21 -17.46
N CYS A 91 -6.37 -5.94 -17.79
CA CYS A 91 -5.34 -5.04 -17.32
C CYS A 91 -5.90 -3.62 -17.14
N MET A 92 -5.15 -2.82 -16.41
CA MET A 92 -5.36 -1.39 -16.26
C MET A 92 -4.17 -0.68 -16.90
N TYR A 93 -4.42 0.22 -17.85
CA TYR A 93 -3.39 1.11 -18.39
C TYR A 93 -3.44 2.41 -17.61
N VAL A 94 -2.37 2.72 -16.88
CA VAL A 94 -2.28 3.91 -16.05
C VAL A 94 -1.47 4.95 -16.83
N PHE A 95 -2.14 6.00 -17.27
CA PHE A 95 -1.51 7.13 -17.95
C PHE A 95 -1.11 8.19 -16.94
N ASP A 96 0.14 8.61 -16.97
CA ASP A 96 0.65 9.75 -16.21
C ASP A 96 0.72 10.98 -17.12
N PRO A 97 -0.17 11.98 -16.95
CA PRO A 97 -0.15 13.19 -17.77
C PRO A 97 1.11 14.03 -17.65
N LEU A 98 1.90 13.87 -16.58
CA LEU A 98 3.14 14.61 -16.38
C LEU A 98 4.29 14.00 -17.18
N ALA A 99 4.38 12.67 -17.21
CA ALA A 99 5.37 11.94 -17.99
C ALA A 99 4.93 11.68 -19.44
N GLU A 100 3.63 11.80 -19.71
CA GLU A 100 2.98 11.36 -20.96
C GLU A 100 3.22 9.87 -21.30
N GLU A 101 3.37 9.04 -20.28
CA GLU A 101 3.68 7.61 -20.38
C GLU A 101 2.53 6.72 -19.85
N PHE A 102 2.48 5.48 -20.35
CA PHE A 102 1.59 4.44 -19.86
C PHE A 102 2.33 3.36 -19.09
N GLU A 103 1.83 3.04 -17.90
CA GLU A 103 2.13 1.80 -17.19
C GLU A 103 1.01 0.78 -17.42
N THR A 104 1.33 -0.52 -17.48
CA THR A 104 0.32 -1.59 -17.59
C THR A 104 0.32 -2.45 -16.34
N TRP A 105 -0.82 -2.51 -15.66
CA TRP A 105 -1.01 -3.36 -14.48
C TRP A 105 -1.93 -4.53 -14.82
N ALA A 106 -1.47 -5.76 -14.61
CA ALA A 106 -2.29 -6.95 -14.80
C ALA A 106 -3.31 -7.07 -13.66
N LEU A 107 -4.61 -7.02 -13.98
CA LEU A 107 -5.67 -7.26 -13.00
C LEU A 107 -5.92 -8.76 -12.78
N GLN A 108 -5.32 -9.62 -13.62
CA GLN A 108 -5.48 -11.08 -13.65
C GLN A 108 -6.92 -11.56 -13.90
N ARG A 109 -7.88 -10.64 -14.00
CA ARG A 109 -9.31 -10.87 -14.11
C ARG A 109 -9.91 -9.79 -15.01
N LYS A 110 -10.95 -10.17 -15.75
CA LYS A 110 -11.71 -9.22 -16.56
C LYS A 110 -12.64 -8.39 -15.69
N ALA A 111 -12.28 -7.12 -15.48
CA ALA A 111 -13.09 -6.15 -14.75
C ALA A 111 -14.23 -5.65 -15.64
N SER A 112 -15.48 -5.79 -15.16
CA SER A 112 -16.66 -5.22 -15.84
C SER A 112 -16.99 -3.82 -15.33
N ASP A 113 -16.63 -3.54 -14.08
CA ASP A 113 -16.85 -2.25 -13.42
C ASP A 113 -15.78 -2.07 -12.34
N VAL A 114 -15.36 -0.83 -12.10
CA VAL A 114 -14.29 -0.49 -11.15
C VAL A 114 -14.49 0.90 -10.59
N GLU A 115 -14.17 1.10 -9.33
CA GLU A 115 -14.20 2.41 -8.69
C GLU A 115 -12.98 2.58 -7.80
N VAL A 116 -12.54 3.83 -7.67
CA VAL A 116 -11.38 4.19 -6.88
C VAL A 116 -11.74 4.18 -5.39
N ALA A 117 -10.88 3.56 -4.59
CA ALA A 117 -10.89 3.66 -3.14
C ALA A 117 -9.90 4.76 -2.70
N ASP A 118 -9.32 4.67 -1.50
CA ASP A 118 -8.25 5.58 -1.11
C ASP A 118 -6.89 5.15 -1.69
N GLN A 119 -6.39 3.96 -1.33
CA GLN A 119 -5.08 3.44 -1.76
C GLN A 119 -5.20 2.31 -2.80
N GLY A 120 -6.20 2.40 -3.68
CA GLY A 120 -6.51 1.28 -4.56
C GLY A 120 -7.83 1.37 -5.28
N PHE A 121 -8.36 0.20 -5.65
CA PHE A 121 -9.64 0.07 -6.35
C PHE A 121 -10.49 -1.04 -5.77
N VAL A 122 -11.79 -0.94 -6.00
CA VAL A 122 -12.73 -2.05 -5.87
C VAL A 122 -13.35 -2.29 -7.24
N PHE A 123 -13.38 -3.54 -7.69
CA PHE A 123 -13.86 -3.87 -9.02
C PHE A 123 -14.67 -5.16 -9.04
N VAL A 124 -15.63 -5.22 -9.96
CA VAL A 124 -16.43 -6.39 -10.24
C VAL A 124 -15.79 -7.14 -11.40
N ALA A 125 -15.56 -8.44 -11.25
CA ALA A 125 -14.96 -9.27 -12.29
C ALA A 125 -15.70 -10.59 -12.53
N GLY A 126 -15.54 -11.14 -13.74
CA GLY A 126 -15.97 -12.49 -14.09
C GLY A 126 -17.47 -12.76 -13.89
N LYS A 127 -17.81 -13.88 -13.24
CA LYS A 127 -19.20 -14.30 -12.91
C LYS A 127 -19.80 -13.49 -11.74
N LYS A 128 -19.54 -12.17 -11.70
CA LYS A 128 -19.99 -11.24 -10.65
C LYS A 128 -19.35 -11.55 -9.29
N GLU A 129 -18.04 -11.59 -9.26
CA GLU A 129 -17.27 -11.58 -8.01
C GLU A 129 -16.74 -10.18 -7.74
N LEU A 130 -16.55 -9.85 -6.46
CA LEU A 130 -16.05 -8.57 -6.02
C LEU A 130 -14.60 -8.71 -5.56
N TYR A 131 -13.73 -7.85 -6.07
CA TYR A 131 -12.31 -7.82 -5.78
C TYR A 131 -11.91 -6.42 -5.32
N ALA A 132 -10.89 -6.36 -4.48
CA ALA A 132 -10.23 -5.14 -4.07
C ALA A 132 -8.76 -5.24 -4.46
N TYR A 133 -8.16 -4.13 -4.86
CA TYR A 133 -6.75 -4.05 -5.20
C TYR A 133 -6.14 -2.92 -4.42
N HIS A 134 -5.23 -3.24 -3.51
CA HIS A 134 -4.44 -2.25 -2.79
C HIS A 134 -3.10 -2.07 -3.51
N PHE A 135 -2.63 -0.83 -3.66
CA PHE A 135 -1.33 -0.54 -4.30
C PHE A 135 -0.16 -1.31 -3.65
N ASN A 136 -0.09 -1.26 -2.32
CA ASN A 136 0.70 -2.09 -1.39
C ASN A 136 0.63 -3.63 -1.59
N GLN A 137 -0.58 -4.14 -1.34
CA GLN A 137 -0.83 -5.54 -0.96
C GLN A 137 -1.39 -6.39 -2.11
N CYS A 138 -1.51 -5.80 -3.31
CA CYS A 138 -2.03 -6.43 -4.52
C CYS A 138 -3.53 -6.85 -4.38
N LEU A 139 -3.92 -7.88 -5.13
CA LEU A 139 -5.30 -8.30 -5.34
C LEU A 139 -5.84 -9.13 -4.16
N SER A 140 -6.98 -8.71 -3.62
CA SER A 140 -7.73 -9.40 -2.57
C SER A 140 -9.15 -9.72 -3.04
N ARG A 141 -9.62 -10.94 -2.79
CA ARG A 141 -11.02 -11.30 -3.01
C ARG A 141 -11.88 -10.76 -1.87
N VAL A 142 -12.95 -10.04 -2.19
CA VAL A 142 -13.84 -9.46 -1.19
C VAL A 142 -14.85 -10.52 -0.73
N ASN A 143 -14.88 -10.80 0.57
CA ASN A 143 -15.74 -11.84 1.13
C ASN A 143 -17.16 -11.30 1.41
N VAL A 144 -17.99 -11.24 0.37
CA VAL A 144 -19.41 -10.84 0.47
C VAL A 144 -20.31 -11.89 -0.20
N THR A 145 -21.35 -12.32 0.51
CA THR A 145 -22.36 -13.23 -0.02
C THR A 145 -23.33 -12.48 -0.94
N GLY A 146 -23.24 -12.73 -2.25
CA GLY A 146 -24.10 -12.11 -3.25
C GLY A 146 -23.99 -12.80 -4.60
N LYS A 147 -25.02 -12.66 -5.43
CA LYS A 147 -25.03 -13.12 -6.84
C LYS A 147 -24.86 -11.96 -7.83
N TYR A 148 -25.13 -10.73 -7.40
CA TYR A 148 -25.06 -9.53 -8.23
C TYR A 148 -24.44 -8.39 -7.42
N PHE A 149 -23.44 -7.74 -8.00
CA PHE A 149 -22.74 -6.59 -7.44
C PHE A 149 -22.80 -5.45 -8.44
N GLN A 150 -23.18 -4.28 -7.96
CA GLN A 150 -23.14 -3.04 -8.71
C GLN A 150 -22.39 -2.00 -7.87
N ILE A 151 -21.36 -1.40 -8.45
CA ILE A 151 -20.68 -0.28 -7.83
C ILE A 151 -21.60 0.94 -7.92
N LEU A 152 -21.77 1.63 -6.79
CA LEU A 152 -22.54 2.86 -6.73
C LEU A 152 -21.63 4.09 -6.80
N GLY A 153 -20.49 4.07 -6.14
CA GLY A 153 -19.53 5.17 -6.15
C GLY A 153 -18.62 5.16 -4.93
N ARG A 154 -17.63 6.06 -4.93
CA ARG A 154 -16.75 6.29 -3.79
C ARG A 154 -17.50 7.02 -2.68
N TYR A 155 -17.39 6.53 -1.45
CA TYR A 155 -17.93 7.14 -0.22
C TYR A 155 -16.82 7.24 0.83
N GLY A 156 -16.21 8.43 0.94
CA GLY A 156 -15.02 8.65 1.76
C GLY A 156 -13.84 7.79 1.29
N ARG A 157 -13.35 6.92 2.19
CA ARG A 157 -12.28 5.95 1.90
C ARG A 157 -12.77 4.59 1.40
N TYR A 158 -14.08 4.44 1.16
CA TYR A 158 -14.69 3.19 0.74
C TYR A 158 -15.34 3.30 -0.63
N VAL A 159 -15.63 2.16 -1.24
CA VAL A 159 -16.52 2.04 -2.39
C VAL A 159 -17.84 1.44 -1.92
N ALA A 160 -18.95 2.13 -2.19
CA ALA A 160 -20.28 1.64 -1.92
C ALA A 160 -20.71 0.66 -3.02
N VAL A 161 -21.14 -0.54 -2.63
CA VAL A 161 -21.52 -1.62 -3.54
C VAL A 161 -22.92 -2.12 -3.19
N LEU A 162 -23.82 -2.10 -4.17
CA LEU A 162 -25.15 -2.68 -4.10
C LEU A 162 -25.08 -4.18 -4.40
N VAL A 163 -25.53 -4.99 -3.43
CA VAL A 163 -25.57 -6.45 -3.46
C VAL A 163 -27.00 -6.92 -3.66
N ASN A 164 -27.25 -7.78 -4.65
CA ASN A 164 -28.56 -8.37 -4.97
C ASN A 164 -29.72 -7.35 -5.05
N SER A 165 -29.41 -6.10 -5.38
CA SER A 165 -30.36 -4.97 -5.46
C SER A 165 -31.00 -4.51 -4.14
N ASN A 166 -30.73 -5.15 -3.00
CA ASN A 166 -31.38 -4.83 -1.73
C ASN A 166 -30.43 -4.31 -0.64
N GLN A 167 -29.18 -4.77 -0.60
CA GLN A 167 -28.23 -4.46 0.46
C GLN A 167 -27.08 -3.61 -0.08
N ILE A 168 -26.66 -2.58 0.66
CA ILE A 168 -25.44 -1.82 0.36
C ILE A 168 -24.38 -2.21 1.37
N VAL A 169 -23.17 -2.49 0.87
CA VAL A 169 -21.97 -2.70 1.66
C VAL A 169 -20.91 -1.69 1.23
N CYS A 170 -20.05 -1.29 2.15
CA CYS A 170 -18.88 -0.47 1.83
C CYS A 170 -17.63 -1.33 1.90
N VAL A 171 -16.78 -1.20 0.89
CA VAL A 171 -15.58 -2.02 0.74
C VAL A 171 -14.38 -1.11 0.58
N ASN A 172 -13.26 -1.43 1.24
CA ASN A 172 -12.00 -0.74 1.01
C ASN A 172 -11.06 -1.56 0.10
N GLU A 173 -9.93 -0.97 -0.26
CA GLU A 173 -8.87 -1.56 -1.08
C GLU A 173 -8.23 -2.83 -0.49
N ASN A 174 -8.34 -3.05 0.83
CA ASN A 174 -7.89 -4.28 1.50
C ASN A 174 -8.93 -5.42 1.41
N GLY A 175 -10.10 -5.15 0.83
CA GLY A 175 -11.22 -6.09 0.73
C GLY A 175 -12.01 -6.29 2.02
N ALA A 176 -11.78 -5.45 3.03
CA ALA A 176 -12.60 -5.42 4.23
C ALA A 176 -13.97 -4.81 3.93
N VAL A 177 -14.99 -5.30 4.64
CA VAL A 177 -16.39 -5.03 4.35
C VAL A 177 -17.07 -4.45 5.58
N TRP A 178 -17.75 -3.31 5.41
CA TRP A 178 -18.55 -2.67 6.43
C TRP A 178 -20.01 -2.64 6.03
N LYS A 179 -20.87 -2.99 6.99
CA LYS A 179 -22.33 -2.86 6.89
C LYS A 179 -22.75 -1.63 7.70
N ASN A 180 -23.80 -0.95 7.26
CA ASN A 180 -24.46 0.15 7.98
C ASN A 180 -23.65 1.46 8.14
N ILE A 181 -22.52 1.63 7.44
CA ILE A 181 -21.82 2.94 7.41
C ILE A 181 -22.38 3.89 6.35
N PHE A 182 -23.06 3.33 5.34
CA PHE A 182 -23.76 4.09 4.32
C PHE A 182 -25.18 4.36 4.81
N THR A 183 -25.47 5.61 5.15
CA THR A 183 -26.74 6.03 5.79
C THR A 183 -27.81 6.43 4.78
N TYR A 184 -27.44 6.65 3.51
CA TYR A 184 -28.37 7.06 2.46
C TYR A 184 -29.16 5.88 1.88
N THR A 185 -30.36 6.16 1.39
CA THR A 185 -31.23 5.18 0.71
C THR A 185 -30.99 5.10 -0.80
N ILE A 186 -29.91 5.73 -1.29
CA ILE A 186 -29.54 5.80 -2.71
C ILE A 186 -29.15 4.42 -3.24
N ARG A 187 -29.80 3.99 -4.32
CA ARG A 187 -29.53 2.70 -5.01
C ARG A 187 -29.06 2.87 -6.44
N THR A 188 -28.81 4.10 -6.86
CA THR A 188 -28.28 4.49 -8.16
C THR A 188 -26.83 4.93 -8.03
N PRO A 189 -26.02 4.87 -9.10
CA PRO A 189 -24.67 5.39 -9.07
C PRO A 189 -24.64 6.88 -8.65
N PHE A 190 -23.62 7.26 -7.90
CA PHE A 190 -23.46 8.60 -7.36
C PHE A 190 -21.98 9.01 -7.39
N ILE A 191 -21.75 10.32 -7.31
CA ILE A 191 -20.44 10.89 -7.00
C ILE A 191 -20.50 11.61 -5.65
N THR A 192 -19.36 11.68 -4.97
CA THR A 192 -19.25 12.42 -3.71
C THR A 192 -18.88 13.87 -4.01
N ALA A 193 -19.72 14.78 -3.58
CA ALA A 193 -19.51 16.21 -3.60
C ALA A 193 -18.73 16.69 -2.36
N ASP A 194 -18.35 17.97 -2.38
CA ASP A 194 -17.84 18.69 -1.21
C ASP A 194 -18.66 18.41 0.06
N ALA A 195 -17.97 18.36 1.20
CA ALA A 195 -18.56 18.10 2.52
C ALA A 195 -19.31 16.76 2.66
N GLY A 196 -19.12 15.81 1.73
CA GLY A 196 -19.68 14.46 1.82
C GLY A 196 -21.14 14.35 1.35
N ALA A 197 -21.65 15.38 0.66
CA ALA A 197 -22.93 15.29 -0.03
C ALA A 197 -22.82 14.34 -1.24
N LEU A 198 -23.91 13.70 -1.64
CA LEU A 198 -23.95 12.71 -2.72
C LEU A 198 -24.82 13.21 -3.86
N LEU A 199 -24.23 13.37 -5.05
CA LEU A 199 -24.97 13.69 -6.26
C LEU A 199 -25.29 12.40 -7.02
N THR A 200 -26.56 12.17 -7.34
CA THR A 200 -27.02 10.99 -8.08
C THR A 200 -28.07 11.38 -9.12
N ILE A 201 -28.25 10.53 -10.13
CA ILE A 201 -29.36 10.62 -11.07
C ILE A 201 -30.29 9.44 -10.78
N GLU A 202 -31.48 9.76 -10.27
CA GLU A 202 -32.48 8.76 -9.90
C GLU A 202 -33.04 8.04 -11.14
N LYS A 203 -33.66 6.87 -10.90
CA LYS A 203 -34.44 6.18 -11.93
C LYS A 203 -35.51 7.13 -12.47
N GLY A 204 -35.44 7.42 -13.77
CA GLY A 204 -36.29 8.42 -14.44
C GLY A 204 -35.59 9.71 -14.82
N GLY A 205 -34.29 9.85 -14.53
CA GLY A 205 -33.43 10.93 -15.05
C GLY A 205 -33.40 12.19 -14.17
N THR A 206 -34.00 12.17 -12.98
CA THR A 206 -34.03 13.31 -12.07
C THR A 206 -32.70 13.43 -11.33
N LEU A 207 -32.03 14.58 -11.46
CA LEU A 207 -30.83 14.90 -10.69
C LEU A 207 -31.19 15.17 -9.23
N ARG A 208 -30.47 14.56 -8.29
CA ARG A 208 -30.62 14.81 -6.85
C ARG A 208 -29.29 14.94 -6.15
N LEU A 209 -29.21 15.92 -5.26
CA LEU A 209 -28.12 16.10 -4.30
C LEU A 209 -28.63 15.76 -2.90
N TYR A 210 -28.02 14.80 -2.25
CA TYR A 210 -28.31 14.42 -0.86
C TYR A 210 -27.22 14.96 0.05
N ALA A 211 -27.59 15.76 1.04
CA ALA A 211 -26.76 16.08 2.21
C ALA A 211 -27.46 15.52 3.45
N GLN A 212 -26.73 15.31 4.55
CA GLN A 212 -27.17 14.55 5.75
C GLN A 212 -28.70 14.53 5.99
N ASP A 213 -29.33 15.70 6.15
CA ASP A 213 -30.77 15.83 6.43
C ASP A 213 -31.59 16.51 5.31
N THR A 214 -30.98 16.77 4.14
CA THR A 214 -31.64 17.51 3.05
C THR A 214 -31.42 16.86 1.69
N ALA A 215 -32.43 16.97 0.82
CA ALA A 215 -32.32 16.54 -0.56
C ALA A 215 -32.76 17.68 -1.48
N VAL A 216 -31.87 18.10 -2.36
CA VAL A 216 -32.15 19.12 -3.38
C VAL A 216 -32.43 18.41 -4.69
N THR A 217 -33.55 18.76 -5.33
CA THR A 217 -33.93 18.21 -6.63
C THR A 217 -33.51 19.19 -7.71
N GLY A 218 -32.85 18.67 -8.75
CA GLY A 218 -32.39 19.43 -9.89
C GLY A 218 -33.18 19.12 -11.16
N ARG A 219 -32.57 19.47 -12.29
CA ARG A 219 -33.11 19.21 -13.63
C ARG A 219 -33.38 17.72 -13.87
N LYS A 220 -34.40 17.43 -14.68
CA LYS A 220 -34.67 16.10 -15.24
C LYS A 220 -34.09 15.95 -16.64
N PHE A 221 -33.30 14.91 -16.87
CA PHE A 221 -32.73 14.55 -18.16
C PHE A 221 -33.67 13.58 -18.90
N GLN A 222 -33.87 13.79 -20.21
CA GLN A 222 -34.75 12.97 -21.05
C GLN A 222 -33.93 12.32 -22.18
N GLY A 223 -34.16 11.02 -22.44
CA GLY A 223 -33.71 10.36 -23.67
C GLY A 223 -32.28 9.80 -23.70
N GLY A 224 -31.37 10.24 -22.82
CA GLY A 224 -30.01 9.71 -22.71
C GLY A 224 -29.73 8.92 -21.43
N THR A 225 -28.57 8.25 -21.38
CA THR A 225 -28.02 7.62 -20.15
C THR A 225 -26.97 8.56 -19.56
N PRO A 226 -27.39 9.59 -18.78
CA PRO A 226 -26.48 10.61 -18.29
C PRO A 226 -25.46 10.00 -17.33
N LYS A 227 -24.20 10.42 -17.45
CA LYS A 227 -23.10 9.99 -16.60
C LYS A 227 -22.65 11.15 -15.71
N LEU A 228 -22.55 10.90 -14.41
CA LEU A 228 -21.96 11.82 -13.45
C LEU A 228 -20.44 11.72 -13.52
N LEU A 229 -19.78 12.87 -13.55
CA LEU A 229 -18.33 12.99 -13.55
C LEU A 229 -17.92 13.79 -12.32
N ASP A 230 -17.13 13.14 -11.47
CA ASP A 230 -16.52 13.75 -10.29
C ASP A 230 -15.37 14.68 -10.70
N VAL A 231 -15.22 15.80 -10.01
CA VAL A 231 -14.10 16.73 -10.23
C VAL A 231 -13.07 16.48 -9.12
N PRO A 232 -11.86 16.00 -9.45
CA PRO A 232 -10.83 15.80 -8.44
C PRO A 232 -10.57 17.07 -7.63
N LEU A 233 -10.65 16.97 -6.29
CA LEU A 233 -10.52 18.11 -5.37
C LEU A 233 -9.11 18.70 -5.32
N ALA A 234 -8.09 17.87 -5.52
CA ALA A 234 -6.70 18.30 -5.46
C ALA A 234 -6.27 18.83 -6.83
N GLN A 235 -5.73 20.05 -6.86
CA GLN A 235 -4.88 20.46 -7.97
C GLN A 235 -3.53 19.76 -7.81
N PRO A 236 -2.90 19.34 -8.91
CA PRO A 236 -1.58 18.75 -8.82
C PRO A 236 -0.53 19.77 -8.38
N GLU A 237 0.58 19.31 -7.83
CA GLU A 237 1.75 20.16 -7.60
C GLU A 237 2.42 20.53 -8.93
N ASP A 238 2.83 21.79 -9.07
CA ASP A 238 3.57 22.29 -10.23
C ASP A 238 5.09 22.21 -10.05
N LEU A 239 5.55 21.84 -8.86
CA LEU A 239 6.97 21.74 -8.48
C LEU A 239 7.31 20.33 -8.02
N CYS A 240 8.55 19.91 -8.29
CA CYS A 240 9.10 18.69 -7.72
C CYS A 240 9.34 18.86 -6.21
N LEU A 241 8.77 17.98 -5.39
CA LEU A 241 8.87 18.07 -3.93
C LEU A 241 10.26 17.74 -3.34
N ILE A 242 11.24 17.33 -4.17
CA ILE A 242 12.64 17.14 -3.75
C ILE A 242 13.48 18.39 -4.01
N CYS A 243 13.63 18.80 -5.27
CA CYS A 243 14.48 19.94 -5.64
C CYS A 243 13.74 21.29 -5.68
N LEU A 244 12.41 21.30 -5.54
CA LEU A 244 11.55 22.49 -5.58
C LEU A 244 11.59 23.28 -6.90
N CYS A 245 12.00 22.62 -8.00
CA CYS A 245 12.00 23.20 -9.35
C CYS A 245 10.74 22.80 -10.13
N GLU A 246 10.36 23.61 -11.12
CA GLU A 246 9.27 23.33 -12.06
C GLU A 246 9.60 22.13 -12.97
N PHE A 247 8.56 21.54 -13.55
CA PHE A 247 8.70 20.46 -14.51
C PHE A 247 8.95 21.01 -15.91
N GLU A 248 10.10 20.68 -16.49
CA GLU A 248 10.33 20.80 -17.93
C GLU A 248 9.59 19.68 -18.68
N ASP A 249 9.24 19.90 -19.95
CA ASP A 249 8.48 18.95 -20.77
C ASP A 249 9.08 17.54 -20.72
N GLY A 250 8.35 16.58 -20.13
CA GLY A 250 8.72 15.17 -20.06
C GLY A 250 9.73 14.75 -18.97
N GLY A 251 10.19 15.69 -18.12
CA GLY A 251 11.14 15.40 -17.02
C GLY A 251 10.49 14.96 -15.70
N GLY A 252 9.17 15.10 -15.59
CA GLY A 252 8.41 14.81 -14.38
C GLY A 252 7.80 13.41 -14.34
N ILE A 253 7.43 12.97 -13.14
CA ILE A 253 6.69 11.74 -12.88
C ILE A 253 5.73 11.95 -11.70
N THR A 254 4.54 11.38 -11.81
CA THR A 254 3.54 11.29 -10.75
C THR A 254 3.65 9.91 -10.10
N LEU A 255 3.89 9.83 -8.79
CA LEU A 255 3.83 8.56 -8.06
C LEU A 255 2.38 8.13 -7.82
N ASP A 256 2.14 6.88 -7.41
CA ASP A 256 0.76 6.38 -7.14
C ASP A 256 0.05 7.09 -5.98
N CYS A 257 0.80 7.81 -5.15
CA CYS A 257 0.24 8.70 -4.13
C CYS A 257 -0.25 10.04 -4.69
N GLY A 258 0.02 10.36 -5.95
CA GLY A 258 -0.34 11.61 -6.62
C GLY A 258 0.72 12.70 -6.56
N HIS A 259 1.69 12.60 -5.64
CA HIS A 259 2.82 13.51 -5.56
C HIS A 259 3.72 13.42 -6.79
N ARG A 260 4.22 14.58 -7.21
CA ARG A 260 5.03 14.76 -8.43
C ARG A 260 6.49 15.07 -8.11
N PHE A 261 7.39 14.53 -8.94
CA PHE A 261 8.83 14.68 -8.80
C PHE A 261 9.51 14.67 -10.16
N HIS A 262 10.72 15.23 -10.27
CA HIS A 262 11.57 14.91 -11.42
C HIS A 262 11.97 13.44 -11.34
N ARG A 263 12.03 12.78 -12.50
CA ARG A 263 12.40 11.37 -12.59
C ARG A 263 13.76 11.11 -11.93
N ASP A 264 14.75 11.95 -12.24
CA ASP A 264 16.12 11.81 -11.71
C ASP A 264 16.19 12.01 -10.19
N CYS A 265 15.43 12.96 -9.64
CA CYS A 265 15.35 13.18 -8.20
C CYS A 265 14.89 11.91 -7.45
N VAL A 266 13.90 11.18 -7.98
CA VAL A 266 13.42 9.94 -7.35
C VAL A 266 14.37 8.77 -7.61
N ILE A 267 15.04 8.71 -8.77
CA ILE A 267 16.11 7.73 -9.04
C ILE A 267 17.22 7.87 -7.99
N ASP A 268 17.76 9.08 -7.81
CA ASP A 268 18.84 9.35 -6.86
C ASP A 268 18.43 9.09 -5.41
N PHE A 269 17.18 9.44 -5.06
CA PHE A 269 16.62 9.17 -3.74
C PHE A 269 16.48 7.66 -3.48
N SER A 270 15.95 6.91 -4.44
CA SER A 270 15.65 5.48 -4.28
C SER A 270 16.84 4.55 -4.52
N ALA A 271 17.93 5.05 -5.12
CA ALA A 271 19.14 4.26 -5.41
C ALA A 271 19.82 3.66 -4.16
N ARG A 272 19.53 4.21 -2.97
CA ARG A 272 20.05 3.76 -1.67
C ARG A 272 19.03 2.97 -0.85
N ALA A 273 17.94 2.51 -1.47
CA ALA A 273 16.85 1.82 -0.78
C ALA A 273 17.26 0.49 -0.12
N ASP A 274 18.34 -0.15 -0.59
CA ASP A 274 18.83 -1.40 -0.06
C ASP A 274 20.20 -1.30 0.64
N ASP A 275 20.68 -0.08 0.94
CA ASP A 275 21.96 0.21 1.61
C ASP A 275 22.17 -0.61 2.89
N PHE A 276 21.08 -0.91 3.61
CA PHE A 276 21.11 -1.73 4.82
C PHE A 276 21.75 -3.11 4.58
N ARG A 277 21.67 -3.66 3.35
CA ARG A 277 22.27 -4.95 3.00
C ARG A 277 23.79 -4.91 3.12
N ALA A 278 24.42 -3.88 2.56
CA ALA A 278 25.87 -3.71 2.58
C ALA A 278 26.37 -3.38 4.00
N ARG A 279 25.56 -2.67 4.78
CA ARG A 279 25.86 -2.30 6.17
C ARG A 279 25.57 -3.41 7.18
N GLY A 280 24.84 -4.45 6.77
CA GLY A 280 24.35 -5.49 7.66
C GLY A 280 23.31 -4.97 8.65
N GLU A 281 22.60 -3.88 8.35
CA GLU A 281 21.60 -3.27 9.22
C GLU A 281 20.20 -3.88 9.01
N HIS A 282 19.26 -3.55 9.91
CA HIS A 282 17.88 -3.95 9.72
C HIS A 282 17.27 -3.30 8.47
N VAL A 283 16.30 -3.96 7.87
CA VAL A 283 15.54 -3.47 6.72
C VAL A 283 14.82 -2.19 7.13
N VAL A 284 15.05 -1.11 6.38
CA VAL A 284 14.34 0.16 6.49
C VAL A 284 13.74 0.54 5.14
N PHE A 285 12.56 1.16 5.16
CA PHE A 285 11.84 1.54 3.94
C PHE A 285 11.95 3.04 3.61
N THR A 286 12.79 3.79 4.32
CA THR A 286 12.91 5.26 4.20
C THR A 286 13.07 5.74 2.77
N TYR A 287 13.92 5.07 1.98
CA TYR A 287 14.19 5.42 0.58
C TYR A 287 13.33 4.63 -0.43
N ALA A 288 12.38 3.84 0.07
CA ALA A 288 11.40 3.09 -0.72
C ALA A 288 9.98 3.67 -0.59
N VAL A 289 9.80 4.76 0.17
CA VAL A 289 8.53 5.48 0.30
C VAL A 289 8.63 6.87 -0.31
N CYS A 290 7.47 7.46 -0.61
CA CYS A 290 7.33 8.76 -1.23
C CYS A 290 8.17 9.82 -0.50
N PRO A 291 9.09 10.50 -1.21
CA PRO A 291 9.93 11.56 -0.63
C PRO A 291 9.12 12.75 -0.10
N GLY A 292 7.88 12.94 -0.58
CA GLY A 292 6.94 13.94 -0.08
C GLY A 292 6.41 13.65 1.33
N GLY A 293 6.81 12.54 1.97
CA GLY A 293 6.50 12.26 3.37
C GLY A 293 5.15 11.59 3.63
N CYS A 294 4.41 11.22 2.59
CA CYS A 294 3.10 10.58 2.76
C CYS A 294 3.15 9.09 3.14
N GLY A 295 4.35 8.50 3.21
CA GLY A 295 4.57 7.11 3.62
C GLY A 295 4.17 6.04 2.59
N MET A 296 3.65 6.43 1.42
CA MET A 296 3.27 5.49 0.36
C MET A 296 4.48 4.93 -0.35
N GLN A 297 4.45 3.66 -0.70
CA GLN A 297 5.58 3.01 -1.35
C GLN A 297 5.81 3.58 -2.76
N ILE A 298 7.07 3.77 -3.13
CA ILE A 298 7.48 4.04 -4.50
C ILE A 298 7.28 2.75 -5.31
N ARG A 299 6.39 2.79 -6.30
CA ARG A 299 6.16 1.72 -7.26
C ARG A 299 6.21 2.32 -8.66
N HIS A 300 7.26 2.01 -9.41
CA HIS A 300 7.37 2.43 -10.80
C HIS A 300 8.47 1.66 -11.51
N ALA A 301 8.27 1.33 -12.78
CA ALA A 301 9.25 0.59 -13.57
C ALA A 301 10.61 1.31 -13.71
N ALA A 302 10.61 2.65 -13.65
CA ALA A 302 11.85 3.44 -13.70
C ALA A 302 12.71 3.35 -12.43
N PHE A 303 12.23 2.74 -11.34
CA PHE A 303 12.97 2.62 -10.08
C PHE A 303 13.27 1.14 -9.80
N PRO A 304 14.47 0.64 -10.15
CA PRO A 304 14.78 -0.80 -10.16
C PRO A 304 14.59 -1.52 -8.81
N LEU A 305 14.80 -0.82 -7.70
CA LEU A 305 14.64 -1.40 -6.36
C LEU A 305 13.18 -1.42 -5.88
N SER A 306 12.24 -0.77 -6.58
CA SER A 306 10.84 -0.68 -6.14
C SER A 306 10.16 -2.04 -5.99
N GLU A 307 10.40 -2.96 -6.94
CA GLU A 307 9.86 -4.32 -6.88
C GLU A 307 10.45 -5.10 -5.71
N TYR A 308 11.78 -5.07 -5.55
CA TYR A 308 12.48 -5.74 -4.46
C TYR A 308 12.01 -5.24 -3.08
N MET A 309 11.91 -3.92 -2.91
CA MET A 309 11.42 -3.33 -1.65
C MET A 309 9.94 -3.67 -1.40
N GLY A 310 9.13 -3.78 -2.45
CA GLY A 310 7.74 -4.24 -2.33
C GLY A 310 7.62 -5.71 -1.92
N PHE A 311 8.50 -6.55 -2.46
CA PHE A 311 8.63 -7.94 -2.02
C PHE A 311 9.01 -8.01 -0.54
N LEU A 312 10.06 -7.30 -0.11
CA LEU A 312 10.48 -7.30 1.30
C LEU A 312 9.35 -6.84 2.23
N ARG A 313 8.64 -5.77 1.86
CA ARG A 313 7.55 -5.25 2.68
C ARG A 313 6.46 -6.29 2.90
N ARG A 314 6.04 -7.00 1.83
CA ARG A 314 5.01 -8.05 1.93
C ARG A 314 5.45 -9.23 2.79
N GLU A 315 6.68 -9.71 2.62
CA GLU A 315 7.21 -10.82 3.43
C GLU A 315 7.29 -10.43 4.91
N ILE A 316 7.80 -9.22 5.20
CA ILE A 316 7.94 -8.71 6.56
C ILE A 316 6.57 -8.48 7.22
N ASP A 317 5.63 -7.82 6.51
CA ASP A 317 4.30 -7.57 7.05
C ASP A 317 3.57 -8.89 7.37
N GLY A 318 3.70 -9.91 6.50
CA GLY A 318 3.13 -11.24 6.73
C GLY A 318 3.74 -11.98 7.93
N ASP A 319 5.07 -11.95 8.07
CA ASP A 319 5.78 -12.57 9.20
C ASP A 319 5.52 -11.84 10.53
N ALA A 320 5.44 -10.50 10.49
CA ALA A 320 5.15 -9.66 11.64
C ALA A 320 3.72 -9.89 12.14
N GLU A 321 2.73 -10.02 11.24
CA GLU A 321 1.35 -10.30 11.64
C GLU A 321 1.24 -11.58 12.47
N VAL A 322 1.98 -12.63 12.11
CA VAL A 322 2.00 -13.89 12.87
C VAL A 322 2.62 -13.69 14.26
N ARG A 323 3.78 -13.02 14.34
CA ARG A 323 4.50 -12.79 15.61
C ARG A 323 3.75 -11.90 16.58
N LEU A 324 3.13 -10.84 16.08
CA LEU A 324 2.40 -9.88 16.92
C LEU A 324 1.16 -10.49 17.58
N ARG A 325 0.64 -11.63 17.08
CA ARG A 325 -0.42 -12.39 17.77
C ARG A 325 0.09 -13.01 19.08
N GLU A 326 1.38 -13.34 19.16
CA GLU A 326 2.02 -13.94 20.32
C GLU A 326 2.70 -12.88 21.22
N MET A 327 3.18 -11.79 20.63
CA MET A 327 3.91 -10.70 21.31
C MET A 327 2.98 -9.53 21.69
N LYS A 328 2.26 -9.68 22.81
CA LYS A 328 1.35 -8.63 23.33
C LYS A 328 2.09 -7.30 23.52
N TYR A 329 1.42 -6.20 23.15
CA TYR A 329 1.89 -4.80 23.28
C TYR A 329 3.08 -4.40 22.39
N LYS A 330 3.47 -5.23 21.44
CA LYS A 330 4.48 -4.87 20.43
C LYS A 330 3.82 -4.37 19.15
N MET A 331 4.54 -3.54 18.42
CA MET A 331 4.18 -3.09 17.08
C MET A 331 5.21 -3.57 16.06
N VAL A 332 4.92 -3.42 14.76
CA VAL A 332 5.84 -3.84 13.70
C VAL A 332 7.20 -3.14 13.82
N GLU A 333 7.20 -1.89 14.26
CA GLU A 333 8.40 -1.06 14.46
C GLU A 333 9.30 -1.55 15.60
N ASP A 334 8.78 -2.43 16.46
CA ASP A 334 9.56 -3.08 17.52
C ASP A 334 10.23 -4.38 17.04
N LEU A 335 9.94 -4.84 15.81
CA LEU A 335 10.49 -6.07 15.24
C LEU A 335 11.57 -5.71 14.21
N LEU A 336 12.79 -6.20 14.42
CA LEU A 336 13.90 -5.98 13.49
C LEU A 336 13.96 -7.13 12.48
N TYR A 337 14.01 -6.78 11.19
CA TYR A 337 14.16 -7.73 10.10
C TYR A 337 15.49 -7.51 9.38
N TYR A 338 16.15 -8.59 8.97
CA TYR A 338 17.44 -8.57 8.28
C TYR A 338 17.38 -9.44 7.03
N ILE A 339 18.33 -9.26 6.11
CA ILE A 339 18.44 -10.09 4.92
C ILE A 339 19.43 -11.23 5.19
N CYS A 340 18.97 -12.46 5.01
CA CYS A 340 19.84 -13.63 5.10
C CYS A 340 20.88 -13.62 3.97
N CYS A 341 22.16 -13.72 4.31
CA CYS A 341 23.24 -13.73 3.32
C CYS A 341 23.25 -14.98 2.43
N ARG A 342 22.69 -16.11 2.90
CA ARG A 342 22.68 -17.38 2.16
C ARG A 342 21.52 -17.45 1.15
N CYS A 343 20.31 -17.09 1.54
CA CYS A 343 19.11 -17.23 0.69
C CYS A 343 18.51 -15.90 0.20
N GLY A 344 18.98 -14.76 0.69
CA GLY A 344 18.49 -13.43 0.30
C GLY A 344 17.10 -13.05 0.82
N LYS A 345 16.46 -13.91 1.63
CA LYS A 345 15.12 -13.65 2.19
C LYS A 345 15.21 -12.81 3.47
N PRO A 346 14.20 -11.96 3.74
CA PRO A 346 14.09 -11.31 5.04
C PRO A 346 13.82 -12.34 6.14
N PHE A 347 14.36 -12.11 7.33
CA PHE A 347 14.08 -12.91 8.51
C PHE A 347 14.00 -12.04 9.76
N TYR A 348 13.20 -12.47 10.73
CA TYR A 348 13.09 -11.82 12.03
C TYR A 348 14.41 -11.98 12.82
N GLY A 349 15.07 -10.86 13.10
CA GLY A 349 16.33 -10.77 13.81
C GLY A 349 16.20 -10.27 15.24
N GLY A 350 15.01 -10.40 15.84
CA GLY A 350 14.76 -10.04 17.22
C GLY A 350 14.10 -8.68 17.42
N GLU A 351 13.93 -8.30 18.69
CA GLU A 351 13.26 -7.06 19.05
C GLU A 351 14.21 -5.85 18.99
N ARG A 352 13.63 -4.68 18.67
CA ARG A 352 14.31 -3.40 18.75
C ARG A 352 14.61 -3.07 20.21
N ARG A 353 15.87 -2.75 20.50
CA ARG A 353 16.22 -2.07 21.75
C ARG A 353 16.02 -0.57 21.61
N CYS A 354 15.36 0.05 22.58
CA CYS A 354 15.29 1.51 22.66
C CYS A 354 16.68 2.10 22.95
N PHE A 355 17.39 2.49 21.89
CA PHE A 355 18.63 3.26 21.99
C PHE A 355 18.30 4.70 22.38
N ARG A 356 18.41 5.03 23.66
CA ARG A 356 18.52 6.44 24.06
C ARG A 356 19.94 6.89 23.74
N SER A 357 20.13 7.44 22.54
CA SER A 357 21.16 8.45 22.20
C SER A 357 22.26 8.12 21.16
N ASN A 358 22.11 7.17 20.23
CA ASN A 358 23.02 7.18 19.05
C ASN A 358 22.51 6.57 17.73
N ASN A 359 21.30 6.00 17.66
CA ASN A 359 20.67 5.48 16.42
C ASN A 359 21.50 4.50 15.55
N ALA A 360 22.66 4.01 16.00
CA ALA A 360 23.51 3.12 15.23
C ALA A 360 23.45 1.69 15.81
N GLU A 361 23.18 0.72 14.94
CA GLU A 361 23.30 -0.69 15.32
C GLU A 361 24.76 -1.09 15.56
N PRO A 362 25.02 -2.12 16.39
CA PRO A 362 26.33 -2.72 16.46
C PRO A 362 26.79 -3.18 15.08
N VAL A 363 28.02 -2.82 14.72
CA VAL A 363 28.63 -3.22 13.44
C VAL A 363 28.69 -4.74 13.36
N LYS A 364 28.26 -5.28 12.22
CA LYS A 364 28.30 -6.70 11.90
C LYS A 364 28.51 -6.90 10.42
N LYS A 365 29.17 -7.98 10.04
CA LYS A 365 29.36 -8.31 8.63
C LYS A 365 28.05 -8.85 8.08
N PRO A 366 27.63 -8.47 6.85
CA PRO A 366 26.45 -9.06 6.22
C PRO A 366 26.49 -10.60 6.17
N SER A 367 27.68 -11.20 6.05
CA SER A 367 27.88 -12.65 6.07
C SER A 367 27.53 -13.35 7.39
N GLU A 368 27.36 -12.60 8.48
CA GLU A 368 26.96 -13.13 9.79
C GLU A 368 25.43 -13.16 9.97
N LEU A 369 24.67 -12.61 9.02
CA LEU A 369 23.22 -12.58 9.06
C LEU A 369 22.67 -13.81 8.33
N ILE A 370 22.25 -14.81 9.09
CA ILE A 370 21.77 -16.09 8.57
C ILE A 370 20.42 -16.38 9.23
N CYS A 371 19.39 -16.66 8.42
CA CYS A 371 18.09 -17.05 8.95
C CYS A 371 18.13 -18.47 9.54
N SER A 372 17.17 -18.80 10.40
CA SER A 372 17.04 -20.12 11.05
C SER A 372 17.13 -21.29 10.06
N ASP A 373 16.44 -21.19 8.91
CA ASP A 373 16.44 -22.25 7.89
C ASP A 373 17.79 -22.49 7.22
N CYS A 374 18.63 -21.46 7.17
CA CYS A 374 19.94 -21.49 6.54
C CYS A 374 21.07 -21.72 7.55
N ASN A 375 20.78 -21.65 8.84
CA ASN A 375 21.77 -21.85 9.89
C ASN A 375 21.96 -23.34 10.16
N ASP A 376 23.20 -23.77 10.08
CA ASP A 376 23.64 -25.16 10.19
C ASP A 376 24.62 -25.37 11.35
N ASP A 377 24.72 -24.39 12.26
CA ASP A 377 25.51 -24.50 13.49
C ASP A 377 25.01 -25.62 14.42
N PHE A 378 23.72 -25.93 14.39
CA PHE A 378 23.10 -27.04 15.09
C PHE A 378 21.81 -27.50 14.38
N LEU A 379 21.67 -28.80 14.16
CA LEU A 379 20.47 -29.40 13.57
C LEU A 379 19.92 -30.51 14.45
N CYS A 380 18.74 -30.28 15.02
CA CYS A 380 17.98 -31.31 15.72
C CYS A 380 17.37 -32.29 14.71
N PRO A 381 17.52 -33.62 14.88
CA PRO A 381 16.90 -34.62 13.99
C PRO A 381 15.38 -34.50 13.90
N ASN A 382 14.72 -34.05 14.97
CA ASN A 382 13.25 -33.98 15.06
C ASN A 382 12.69 -32.58 14.77
N HIS A 383 13.43 -31.53 15.15
CA HIS A 383 12.92 -30.16 15.14
C HIS A 383 13.81 -29.16 14.38
N LYS A 384 14.80 -29.67 13.62
CA LYS A 384 15.72 -28.86 12.83
C LYS A 384 16.32 -27.71 13.67
N HIS A 385 16.13 -26.48 13.23
CA HIS A 385 16.66 -25.27 13.85
C HIS A 385 15.59 -24.45 14.61
N ASP A 386 14.34 -24.92 14.69
CA ASP A 386 13.22 -24.09 15.15
C ASP A 386 13.25 -23.79 16.67
N TYR A 387 13.90 -24.66 17.45
CA TYR A 387 13.93 -24.56 18.92
C TYR A 387 15.35 -24.62 19.47
N VAL A 388 16.32 -24.07 18.74
CA VAL A 388 17.71 -24.04 19.21
C VAL A 388 17.85 -23.04 20.35
N LEU A 389 18.34 -23.52 21.49
CA LEU A 389 18.73 -22.68 22.61
C LEU A 389 20.18 -22.21 22.39
N TYR A 390 20.40 -20.91 22.48
CA TYR A 390 21.73 -20.32 22.33
C TYR A 390 22.32 -19.85 23.65
N LYS A 391 23.65 -19.84 23.74
CA LYS A 391 24.39 -19.11 24.77
C LYS A 391 24.33 -17.60 24.50
N CYS A 392 24.19 -16.83 25.57
CA CYS A 392 24.37 -15.39 25.56
C CYS A 392 25.76 -15.00 25.00
N LYS A 393 25.82 -14.02 24.10
CA LYS A 393 27.09 -13.55 23.55
C LYS A 393 28.06 -13.02 24.62
N TYR A 394 27.53 -12.42 25.70
CA TYR A 394 28.31 -11.70 26.70
C TYR A 394 28.52 -12.45 28.02
N CYS A 395 27.96 -13.65 28.20
CA CYS A 395 28.18 -14.45 29.41
C CYS A 395 27.86 -15.94 29.18
N CYS A 396 28.07 -16.77 30.19
CA CYS A 396 27.78 -18.21 30.17
C CYS A 396 26.34 -18.54 30.65
N ASN A 397 25.34 -17.75 30.23
CA ASN A 397 23.93 -18.05 30.50
C ASN A 397 23.21 -18.39 29.18
N PRO A 398 22.15 -19.20 29.21
CA PRO A 398 21.22 -19.33 28.10
C PRO A 398 20.63 -17.97 27.71
N ALA A 399 20.52 -17.73 26.41
CA ALA A 399 19.88 -16.55 25.87
C ALA A 399 18.35 -16.65 25.97
N THR A 400 17.73 -15.52 26.25
CA THR A 400 16.27 -15.34 26.34
C THR A 400 15.75 -14.39 25.26
N HIS A 401 16.65 -13.62 24.65
CA HIS A 401 16.32 -12.65 23.61
C HIS A 401 17.27 -12.80 22.42
N LEU A 402 16.73 -12.56 21.23
CA LEU A 402 17.49 -12.26 20.03
C LEU A 402 17.32 -10.76 19.76
N SER A 403 18.38 -10.10 19.31
CA SER A 403 18.32 -8.76 18.75
C SER A 403 19.43 -8.61 17.73
N PHE A 404 19.36 -7.56 16.91
CA PHE A 404 20.39 -7.21 15.94
C PHE A 404 20.73 -8.31 14.92
N GLY A 405 19.81 -9.25 14.66
CA GLY A 405 19.97 -10.32 13.66
C GLY A 405 20.78 -11.53 14.15
N ASN A 406 21.78 -11.34 15.01
CA ASN A 406 22.68 -12.41 15.45
C ASN A 406 23.21 -12.24 16.88
N ARG A 407 22.61 -11.35 17.68
CA ARG A 407 22.98 -11.16 19.09
C ARG A 407 21.97 -11.91 19.95
N TYR A 408 22.40 -13.03 20.52
CA TYR A 408 21.62 -13.74 21.53
C TYR A 408 22.03 -13.24 22.93
N LEU A 409 21.07 -12.83 23.75
CA LEU A 409 21.32 -12.26 25.07
C LEU A 409 20.45 -12.90 26.14
N CYS A 410 21.00 -13.07 27.34
CA CYS A 410 20.22 -13.37 28.54
C CYS A 410 19.69 -12.09 29.20
N ASN A 411 18.65 -12.19 30.04
CA ASN A 411 18.07 -11.05 30.79
C ASN A 411 19.10 -10.20 31.54
N ARG A 412 20.11 -10.82 32.15
CA ARG A 412 21.18 -10.10 32.88
C ARG A 412 22.02 -9.20 31.97
N CYS A 413 22.42 -9.70 30.80
CA CYS A 413 23.22 -8.91 29.85
C CYS A 413 22.35 -7.93 29.08
N ASP A 414 21.08 -8.29 28.86
CA ASP A 414 20.08 -7.41 28.28
C ASP A 414 19.92 -6.11 29.09
N LYS A 415 19.79 -6.22 30.42
CA LYS A 415 19.71 -5.07 31.34
C LYS A 415 20.97 -4.20 31.40
N ARG A 416 22.14 -4.73 31.00
CA ARG A 416 23.41 -3.98 30.95
C ARG A 416 23.55 -3.14 29.68
N TRP A 417 22.65 -3.32 28.72
CA TRP A 417 22.67 -2.61 27.46
C TRP A 417 22.04 -1.22 27.61
N GLU A 418 22.84 -0.24 28.02
CA GLU A 418 22.38 1.14 28.18
C GLU A 418 22.48 1.90 26.85
N THR A 419 23.69 2.32 26.45
CA THR A 419 23.96 3.10 25.23
C THR A 419 24.93 2.41 24.28
N THR A 420 25.75 1.49 24.80
CA THR A 420 26.80 0.76 24.08
C THR A 420 26.70 -0.74 24.34
N GLU A 421 27.33 -1.53 23.47
CA GLU A 421 27.39 -2.98 23.61
C GLU A 421 28.12 -3.35 24.91
N PRO A 422 27.55 -4.23 25.76
CA PRO A 422 28.11 -4.54 27.07
C PRO A 422 29.40 -5.34 26.93
N GLU A 423 30.34 -5.09 27.84
CA GLU A 423 31.57 -5.88 27.92
C GLU A 423 31.29 -7.35 28.26
N LEU A 424 32.11 -8.23 27.69
CA LEU A 424 32.05 -9.67 27.90
C LEU A 424 32.39 -10.03 29.36
N ILE A 425 31.54 -10.84 29.99
CA ILE A 425 31.81 -11.45 31.30
C ILE A 425 32.64 -12.71 31.05
N PRO A 426 33.89 -12.79 31.53
CA PRO A 426 34.73 -13.97 31.32
C PRO A 426 34.10 -15.23 31.90
N CYS A 427 34.29 -16.36 31.20
CA CYS A 427 33.92 -17.67 31.72
C CYS A 427 34.72 -17.95 33.01
N PRO A 428 34.08 -18.42 34.11
CA PRO A 428 34.78 -18.74 35.35
C PRO A 428 35.64 -20.02 35.28
N GLY A 429 35.75 -20.64 34.10
CA GLY A 429 36.43 -21.92 33.87
C GLY A 429 35.45 -23.10 33.85
N PRO A 430 35.84 -24.24 33.24
CA PRO A 430 34.96 -25.40 33.03
C PRO A 430 34.35 -25.94 34.33
N ASP A 431 35.12 -25.97 35.43
CA ASP A 431 34.67 -26.48 36.74
C ASP A 431 33.60 -25.63 37.42
N LYS A 432 33.48 -24.35 37.01
CA LYS A 432 32.57 -23.37 37.62
C LYS A 432 31.60 -22.75 36.61
N CYS A 433 31.66 -23.18 35.35
CA CYS A 433 30.83 -22.65 34.28
C CYS A 433 29.39 -23.13 34.49
N PRO A 434 28.38 -22.25 34.46
CA PRO A 434 26.99 -22.66 34.59
C PRO A 434 26.50 -23.58 33.46
N LEU A 435 27.22 -23.61 32.33
CA LEU A 435 26.94 -24.50 31.20
C LEU A 435 27.67 -25.86 31.31
N GLN A 436 28.57 -26.02 32.30
CA GLN A 436 29.32 -27.24 32.63
C GLN A 436 30.06 -27.94 31.47
N GLU A 437 30.26 -27.23 30.35
CA GLU A 437 30.95 -27.74 29.17
C GLU A 437 32.03 -26.76 28.71
N SER A 438 33.09 -27.29 28.07
CA SER A 438 34.10 -26.46 27.43
C SER A 438 33.52 -25.84 26.17
N HIS A 439 33.52 -24.51 26.10
CA HIS A 439 32.88 -23.79 25.01
C HIS A 439 33.70 -22.58 24.54
N SER A 440 33.46 -22.14 23.30
CA SER A 440 34.03 -20.89 22.79
C SER A 440 33.58 -19.70 23.65
N THR A 441 34.49 -18.78 23.94
CA THR A 441 34.17 -17.50 24.57
C THR A 441 33.73 -16.44 23.55
N ASP A 442 34.02 -16.66 22.26
CA ASP A 442 33.60 -15.78 21.19
C ASP A 442 32.19 -16.14 20.69
N GLY A 443 31.33 -15.12 20.62
CA GLY A 443 30.00 -15.24 20.06
C GLY A 443 28.97 -16.01 20.88
N SER A 444 27.84 -16.23 20.22
CA SER A 444 26.78 -17.12 20.67
C SER A 444 26.99 -18.49 20.05
N ILE A 445 26.72 -19.54 20.82
CA ILE A 445 26.83 -20.93 20.37
C ILE A 445 25.52 -21.65 20.65
N ALA A 446 25.18 -22.62 19.82
CA ALA A 446 24.05 -23.50 20.07
C ALA A 446 24.34 -24.42 21.25
N LEU A 447 23.43 -24.46 22.21
CA LEU A 447 23.46 -25.33 23.40
C LEU A 447 22.64 -26.61 23.19
N GLY A 448 21.76 -26.64 22.18
CA GLY A 448 20.93 -27.79 21.83
C GLY A 448 19.48 -27.42 21.54
N CYS A 449 18.64 -28.44 21.31
CA CYS A 449 17.21 -28.25 21.06
C CYS A 449 16.44 -28.17 22.38
N MET A 450 15.77 -27.06 22.64
CA MET A 450 14.98 -26.81 23.84
C MET A 450 13.90 -27.88 24.09
N LEU A 451 13.37 -28.52 23.04
CA LEU A 451 12.36 -29.58 23.19
C LEU A 451 12.96 -30.97 23.44
N CYS A 452 14.24 -31.17 23.14
CA CYS A 452 14.90 -32.49 23.26
C CYS A 452 15.88 -32.55 24.45
N THR A 453 16.47 -31.43 24.83
CA THR A 453 17.44 -31.36 25.93
C THR A 453 16.72 -31.53 27.26
N SER A 454 17.18 -32.48 28.07
CA SER A 454 16.75 -32.59 29.47
C SER A 454 17.40 -31.48 30.28
N PHE A 455 16.62 -30.47 30.69
CA PHE A 455 17.10 -29.33 31.49
C PHE A 455 17.59 -29.71 32.90
N ASN A 456 17.60 -31.00 33.28
CA ASN A 456 18.14 -31.46 34.56
C ASN A 456 19.63 -31.11 34.77
N ALA A 457 20.39 -30.81 33.71
CA ALA A 457 21.79 -30.38 33.79
C ALA A 457 21.99 -28.85 33.80
N MET A 458 20.95 -28.05 33.48
CA MET A 458 20.99 -26.60 33.51
C MET A 458 20.16 -26.10 34.67
N HIS A 459 20.78 -25.48 35.68
CA HIS A 459 20.05 -24.93 36.82
C HIS A 459 18.87 -24.05 36.35
N ALA A 460 17.65 -24.34 36.77
CA ALA A 460 16.45 -23.59 36.41
C ALA A 460 16.59 -22.07 36.73
N ASP A 461 17.39 -21.74 37.73
CA ASP A 461 17.78 -20.38 38.13
C ASP A 461 18.48 -19.58 37.01
N LEU A 462 18.98 -20.24 35.96
CA LEU A 462 19.60 -19.59 34.79
C LEU A 462 18.58 -18.93 33.85
N PHE A 463 17.34 -19.39 33.82
CA PHE A 463 16.27 -18.83 32.99
C PHE A 463 15.42 -17.81 33.75
N PHE A 464 15.25 -18.02 35.05
CA PHE A 464 14.49 -17.18 35.96
C PHE A 464 15.43 -16.46 36.91
N GLY A 465 16.22 -15.52 36.38
CA GLY A 465 17.12 -14.73 37.21
C GLY A 465 16.35 -14.03 38.35
N SER A 466 16.86 -14.18 39.57
CA SER A 466 16.55 -13.33 40.73
C SER A 466 16.87 -11.86 40.47
#